data_AF-A0A1M6C551-F1
#
_entry.id   AF-A0A1M6C551-F1
#
_cell.length_a   1.000
_cell.length_b   1.000
_cell.length_c   1.000
_cell.angle_alpha   90.00
_cell.angle_beta   90.00
_cell.angle_gamma   90.00
#
_symmetry.space_group_name_H-M   'P 1'
#
loop_
_entity.id
_entity.type
_entity.pdbx_description
1 polymer ?
#
loop_
_entity_poly.entity_id
_entity_poly.type
_entity_poly.pdbx_seq_one_letter_code
_entity_poly.pdbx_strand_id
1 'polypeptide(L)'
;MKTTNIHFISLHHNPVHNNTHKEYKIFGAQHVIIQKTNVSLSDITFDKTHPVFLEIQHDQLTTLLDWTNCKPYEIWYFNEKLEFTGKAFSIGEASGSFIIQTQAKYILLWNTELNTKTSEYLANFRCSYFEWQETAEHQFTSQNFPTHYGRFPYVIIKQENSPCFTQIPVHINPVSNTLPGISIVINAEVEMTAEEIEQIMVEHVTLVQQKESEKQKRNVKVALVINANKAYYFEQDKEPILNNVITSGGVLLDVEGQIIAKNTEHYNQL
;
A
#
# COMPACT_ATOMS: atom_id res chain seq x y z
N MET A 1 17.57 -17.45 24.71
CA MET A 1 16.70 -16.99 23.61
C MET A 1 15.28 -17.13 24.08
N LYS A 2 14.56 -16.02 24.21
CA LYS A 2 13.12 -16.00 24.51
C LYS A 2 12.38 -15.67 23.23
N THR A 3 11.24 -16.33 23.05
CA THR A 3 10.13 -16.14 22.12
C THR A 3 10.38 -15.21 20.93
N THR A 4 10.46 -15.82 19.75
CA THR A 4 10.36 -15.15 18.46
C THR A 4 8.96 -14.53 18.31
N ASN A 5 8.86 -13.22 18.42
CA ASN A 5 7.66 -12.48 18.04
C ASN A 5 7.92 -11.76 16.72
N ILE A 6 6.91 -11.72 15.85
CA ILE A 6 6.93 -10.86 14.66
C ILE A 6 6.42 -9.49 15.09
N HIS A 7 7.20 -8.45 14.83
CA HIS A 7 6.86 -7.05 15.07
C HIS A 7 6.82 -6.31 13.74
N PHE A 8 6.00 -5.27 13.63
CA PHE A 8 5.99 -4.44 12.43
C PHE A 8 6.97 -3.29 12.58
N ILE A 9 7.78 -3.06 11.55
CA ILE A 9 8.69 -1.91 11.50
C ILE A 9 8.34 -1.03 10.31
N SER A 10 8.41 0.29 10.52
CA SER A 10 8.22 1.27 9.46
C SER A 10 9.58 1.84 9.06
N LEU A 11 10.03 1.61 7.83
CA LEU A 11 11.22 2.22 7.27
C LEU A 11 10.85 3.48 6.50
N HIS A 12 11.55 4.58 6.74
CA HIS A 12 11.26 5.87 6.15
C HIS A 12 12.37 6.32 5.22
N HIS A 13 12.00 6.86 4.07
CA HIS A 13 12.89 7.63 3.21
C HIS A 13 12.42 9.07 3.14
N ASN A 14 13.31 10.00 3.47
CA ASN A 14 13.11 11.41 3.17
C ASN A 14 13.79 11.70 1.83
N PRO A 15 13.05 11.83 0.71
CA PRO A 15 13.66 12.22 -0.55
C PRO A 15 14.25 13.61 -0.41
N VAL A 16 15.57 13.70 -0.54
CA VAL A 16 16.38 14.92 -0.35
C VAL A 16 15.96 16.05 -1.29
N HIS A 17 15.18 15.76 -2.34
CA HIS A 17 14.90 16.69 -3.43
C HIS A 17 13.48 17.20 -3.60
N ASN A 18 12.49 16.78 -2.80
CA ASN A 18 11.15 17.37 -2.92
C ASN A 18 10.49 17.49 -1.54
N ASN A 19 10.27 18.74 -1.12
CA ASN A 19 9.41 19.05 0.01
C ASN A 19 8.05 18.34 -0.17
N THR A 20 7.57 17.77 0.95
CA THR A 20 6.24 17.22 1.24
C THR A 20 5.89 15.75 0.97
N HIS A 21 6.75 14.89 0.42
CA HIS A 21 6.44 13.45 0.36
C HIS A 21 7.41 12.61 1.20
N LYS A 22 6.92 12.10 2.33
CA LYS A 22 7.59 11.00 3.08
C LYS A 22 7.17 9.69 2.45
N GLU A 23 8.11 8.92 1.93
CA GLU A 23 7.86 7.52 1.60
C GLU A 23 8.18 6.67 2.83
N TYR A 24 7.30 5.75 3.19
CA TYR A 24 7.57 4.78 4.24
C TYR A 24 7.06 3.40 3.86
N LYS A 25 7.65 2.37 4.45
CA LYS A 25 7.32 0.97 4.21
C LYS A 25 7.16 0.25 5.53
N ILE A 26 6.02 -0.40 5.68
CA ILE A 26 5.71 -1.25 6.83
C ILE A 26 5.86 -2.71 6.40
N PHE A 27 6.59 -3.49 7.18
CA PHE A 27 6.62 -4.95 7.03
C PHE A 27 6.82 -5.62 8.38
N GLY A 28 6.39 -6.88 8.46
CA GLY A 28 6.67 -7.73 9.61
C GLY A 28 8.14 -8.14 9.62
N ALA A 29 8.83 -7.83 10.71
CA ALA A 29 10.18 -8.26 11.00
C ALA A 29 10.17 -9.12 12.26
N GLN A 30 10.90 -10.22 12.21
CA GLN A 30 11.14 -11.04 13.37
C GLN A 30 12.04 -10.29 14.35
N HIS A 31 11.55 -10.01 15.56
CA HIS A 31 12.35 -9.33 16.56
C HIS A 31 13.19 -10.33 17.37
N VAL A 32 14.49 -10.06 17.46
CA VAL A 32 15.42 -10.85 18.27
C VAL A 32 16.26 -9.93 19.14
N ILE A 33 16.13 -10.10 20.46
CA ILE A 33 16.95 -9.41 21.44
C ILE A 33 18.24 -10.20 21.69
N ILE A 34 19.37 -9.52 21.50
CA ILE A 34 20.73 -10.04 21.70
C ILE A 34 21.31 -9.43 22.98
N GLN A 35 21.61 -10.27 23.96
CA GLN A 35 22.23 -9.86 25.24
C GLN A 35 23.68 -10.34 25.36
N LYS A 36 24.20 -11.05 24.35
CA LYS A 36 25.55 -11.61 24.33
C LYS A 36 26.44 -10.81 23.38
N THR A 37 27.72 -10.75 23.70
CA THR A 37 28.74 -10.04 22.92
C THR A 37 29.19 -10.79 21.68
N ASN A 38 29.03 -12.11 21.69
CA ASN A 38 29.34 -13.01 20.58
C ASN A 38 28.08 -13.81 20.28
N VAL A 39 27.59 -13.72 19.05
CA VAL A 39 26.36 -14.38 18.60
C VAL A 39 26.60 -15.06 17.28
N SER A 40 26.32 -16.35 17.22
CA SER A 40 26.18 -17.06 15.96
C SER A 40 24.78 -16.84 15.40
N LEU A 41 24.68 -16.33 14.19
CA LEU A 41 23.39 -16.14 13.52
C LEU A 41 22.75 -17.45 13.09
N SER A 42 23.53 -18.52 12.90
CA SER A 42 22.98 -19.86 12.66
C SER A 42 22.20 -20.40 13.87
N ASP A 43 22.51 -19.91 15.07
CA ASP A 43 21.79 -20.26 16.31
C ASP A 43 20.50 -19.46 16.47
N ILE A 44 20.36 -18.33 15.77
CA ILE A 44 19.12 -17.57 15.78
C ILE A 44 18.14 -18.25 14.84
N THR A 45 17.03 -18.75 15.39
CA THR A 45 15.97 -19.35 14.58
C THR A 45 15.29 -18.26 13.78
N PHE A 46 15.62 -18.16 12.49
CA PHE A 46 14.95 -17.25 11.57
C PHE A 46 13.86 -17.97 10.78
N ASP A 47 12.69 -17.35 10.76
CA ASP A 47 11.74 -17.56 9.69
C ASP A 47 12.39 -17.03 8.40
N LYS A 48 12.73 -17.94 7.47
CA LYS A 48 13.35 -17.61 6.18
C LYS A 48 12.42 -16.84 5.24
N THR A 49 11.25 -16.39 5.67
CA THR A 49 10.27 -15.65 4.86
C THR A 49 10.08 -14.20 5.29
N HIS A 50 10.58 -13.82 6.49
CA HIS A 50 10.50 -12.46 7.00
C HIS A 50 11.88 -11.84 7.24
N PRO A 51 12.02 -10.51 7.09
CA PRO A 51 13.16 -9.78 7.63
C PRO A 51 13.32 -10.01 9.13
N VAL A 52 14.52 -9.81 9.64
CA VAL A 52 14.87 -10.00 11.05
C VAL A 52 15.43 -8.70 11.59
N PHE A 53 14.83 -8.21 12.66
CA PHE A 53 15.35 -7.08 13.41
C PHE A 53 16.09 -7.56 14.66
N LEU A 54 17.37 -7.23 14.74
CA LEU A 54 18.22 -7.50 15.88
C LEU A 54 18.33 -6.24 16.76
N GLU A 55 17.99 -6.40 18.04
CA GLU A 55 18.20 -5.39 19.08
C GLU A 55 19.28 -5.88 20.04
N ILE A 56 20.41 -5.17 20.10
CA ILE A 56 21.54 -5.53 20.95
C ILE A 56 21.43 -4.78 22.28
N GLN A 57 21.14 -5.52 23.35
CA GLN A 57 21.00 -5.06 24.72
C GLN A 57 22.15 -5.59 25.60
N HIS A 58 23.35 -5.03 25.42
CA HIS A 58 24.47 -5.22 26.34
C HIS A 58 25.43 -4.03 26.34
N ASP A 59 26.20 -3.90 27.43
CA ASP A 59 27.02 -2.72 27.72
C ASP A 59 28.36 -2.69 26.97
N GLN A 60 28.78 -3.80 26.35
CA GLN A 60 30.02 -3.79 25.56
C GLN A 60 29.91 -2.89 24.33
N LEU A 61 31.05 -2.31 23.95
CA LEU A 61 31.18 -1.38 22.82
C LEU A 61 30.85 -2.06 21.48
N THR A 62 31.27 -3.32 21.30
CA THR A 62 31.08 -4.05 20.06
C THR A 62 30.43 -5.41 20.29
N THR A 63 29.70 -5.86 19.30
CA THR A 63 29.15 -7.22 19.18
C THR A 63 29.82 -7.93 18.00
N LEU A 64 30.23 -9.17 18.20
CA LEU A 64 30.65 -10.08 17.14
C LEU A 64 29.45 -10.90 16.69
N LEU A 65 29.06 -10.72 15.43
CA LEU A 65 28.05 -11.52 14.74
C LEU A 65 28.77 -12.50 13.84
N ASP A 66 28.62 -13.79 14.11
CA ASP A 66 29.12 -14.86 13.26
C ASP A 66 28.05 -15.28 12.25
N TRP A 67 28.40 -15.09 10.98
CA TRP A 67 27.58 -15.32 9.80
C TRP A 67 28.00 -16.59 9.04
N THR A 68 28.91 -17.37 9.60
CA THR A 68 29.39 -18.61 8.98
C THR A 68 28.21 -19.53 8.65
N ASN A 69 28.15 -20.02 7.41
CA ASN A 69 27.06 -20.85 6.87
C ASN A 69 25.66 -20.21 6.84
N CYS A 70 25.56 -18.88 6.96
CA CYS A 70 24.31 -18.18 6.74
C CYS A 70 24.12 -17.88 5.25
N LYS A 71 22.87 -17.91 4.78
CA LYS A 71 22.49 -17.45 3.43
C LYS A 71 22.93 -15.99 3.19
N PRO A 72 22.97 -15.52 1.94
CA PRO A 72 23.18 -14.11 1.67
C PRO A 72 22.09 -13.24 2.33
N TYR A 73 22.54 -12.24 3.07
CA TYR A 73 21.69 -11.22 3.68
C TYR A 73 22.26 -9.85 3.37
N GLU A 74 21.37 -8.90 3.10
CA GLU A 74 21.71 -7.49 3.20
C GLU A 74 21.47 -7.05 4.66
N ILE A 75 22.42 -6.29 5.18
CA ILE A 75 22.52 -5.92 6.59
C ILE A 75 22.42 -4.41 6.68
N TRP A 76 21.39 -3.88 7.33
CA TRP A 76 21.20 -2.44 7.49
C TRP A 76 21.47 -2.07 8.94
N TYR A 77 22.33 -1.06 9.11
CA TYR A 77 22.72 -0.57 10.42
C TYR A 77 21.99 0.72 10.75
N PHE A 78 21.61 0.84 12.01
CA PHE A 78 20.97 2.04 12.54
C PHE A 78 21.61 2.47 13.87
N ASN A 79 21.57 3.77 14.14
CA ASN A 79 22.04 4.34 15.40
C ASN A 79 20.96 4.31 16.49
N GLU A 80 21.28 4.86 17.67
CA GLU A 80 20.37 4.89 18.83
C GLU A 80 19.09 5.71 18.62
N LYS A 81 19.10 6.61 17.63
CA LYS A 81 17.92 7.37 17.20
C LYS A 81 17.16 6.68 16.06
N LEU A 82 17.53 5.44 15.74
CA LEU A 82 16.98 4.64 14.64
C LEU A 82 17.25 5.24 13.25
N GLU A 83 18.24 6.13 13.13
CA GLU A 83 18.68 6.71 11.86
C GLU A 83 19.57 5.72 11.13
N PHE A 84 19.41 5.63 9.82
CA PHE A 84 20.16 4.72 8.97
C PHE A 84 21.61 5.17 8.84
N THR A 85 22.55 4.28 9.17
CA THR A 85 23.98 4.60 9.16
C THR A 85 24.77 3.90 8.05
N GLY A 86 24.21 2.85 7.44
CA GLY A 86 24.86 2.17 6.32
C GLY A 86 24.36 0.76 6.06
N LYS A 87 24.95 0.12 5.04
CA LYS A 87 24.66 -1.26 4.63
C LYS A 87 25.93 -2.09 4.55
N ALA A 88 25.78 -3.39 4.80
CA ALA A 88 26.75 -4.41 4.43
C ALA A 88 26.04 -5.59 3.78
N PHE A 89 26.81 -6.49 3.19
CA PHE A 89 26.32 -7.72 2.59
C PHE A 89 27.09 -8.91 3.15
N SER A 90 26.35 -9.96 3.51
CA SER A 90 26.91 -11.28 3.75
C SER A 90 26.87 -12.07 2.44
N ILE A 91 28.03 -12.49 1.94
CA ILE A 91 28.13 -13.35 0.76
C ILE A 91 28.25 -14.79 1.27
N GLY A 92 27.09 -15.46 1.43
CA GLY A 92 26.96 -16.74 2.11
C GLY A 92 27.48 -17.98 1.39
N GLU A 93 28.19 -17.83 0.27
CA GLU A 93 28.61 -18.94 -0.60
C GLU A 93 30.10 -19.33 -0.48
N ALA A 94 30.92 -18.50 0.19
CA ALA A 94 32.35 -18.79 0.32
C ALA A 94 32.61 -19.72 1.52
N SER A 95 33.32 -20.83 1.29
CA SER A 95 33.79 -21.72 2.35
C SER A 95 34.81 -21.00 3.25
N GLY A 96 34.34 -20.34 4.30
CA GLY A 96 35.17 -19.58 5.24
C GLY A 96 34.35 -18.98 6.38
N SER A 97 34.99 -18.69 7.50
CA SER A 97 34.35 -17.99 8.62
C SER A 97 34.06 -16.55 8.21
N PHE A 98 32.80 -16.11 8.36
CA PHE A 98 32.42 -14.74 8.10
C PHE A 98 31.93 -14.12 9.41
N ILE A 99 32.72 -13.19 9.97
CA ILE A 99 32.41 -12.54 11.25
C ILE A 99 32.37 -11.04 11.02
N ILE A 100 31.30 -10.42 11.49
CA ILE A 100 31.15 -8.96 11.51
C ILE A 100 31.28 -8.48 12.94
N GLN A 101 32.20 -7.56 13.17
CA GLN A 101 32.25 -6.77 14.40
C GLN A 101 31.52 -5.45 14.18
N THR A 102 30.52 -5.16 15.00
CA THR A 102 29.71 -3.94 14.86
C THR A 102 29.49 -3.23 16.21
N GLN A 103 29.39 -1.91 16.17
CA GLN A 103 28.95 -1.07 17.30
C GLN A 103 27.45 -0.75 17.21
N ALA A 104 26.79 -1.09 16.10
CA ALA A 104 25.38 -0.83 15.91
C ALA A 104 24.56 -1.58 16.95
N LYS A 105 23.59 -0.90 17.57
CA LYS A 105 22.66 -1.50 18.53
C LYS A 105 21.39 -2.02 17.87
N TYR A 106 21.09 -1.55 16.67
CA TYR A 106 19.91 -1.91 15.90
C TYR A 106 20.31 -2.31 14.48
N ILE A 107 19.93 -3.52 14.08
CA ILE A 107 20.35 -4.11 12.82
C ILE A 107 19.15 -4.79 12.16
N LEU A 108 18.88 -4.45 10.91
CA LEU A 108 17.87 -5.15 10.11
C LEU A 108 18.56 -6.08 9.11
N LEU A 109 18.12 -7.33 9.08
CA LEU A 109 18.58 -8.36 8.15
C LEU A 109 17.43 -8.73 7.23
N TRP A 110 17.71 -8.88 5.94
CA TRP A 110 16.74 -9.48 5.04
C TRP A 110 17.45 -10.32 3.96
N ASN A 111 16.82 -11.45 3.64
CA ASN A 111 17.40 -12.43 2.73
C ASN A 111 17.20 -11.98 1.28
N THR A 112 18.30 -11.76 0.58
CA THR A 112 18.31 -11.22 -0.78
C THR A 112 17.88 -12.24 -1.84
N GLU A 113 17.90 -13.53 -1.52
CA GLU A 113 17.52 -14.61 -2.44
C GLU A 113 16.02 -14.94 -2.41
N LEU A 114 15.28 -14.41 -1.44
CA LEU A 114 13.84 -14.60 -1.42
C LEU A 114 13.24 -13.82 -2.57
N ASN A 115 12.37 -14.46 -3.35
CA ASN A 115 11.59 -13.79 -4.37
C ASN A 115 10.17 -13.54 -3.83
N THR A 116 10.05 -12.52 -2.99
CA THR A 116 8.79 -12.05 -2.42
C THR A 116 8.61 -10.59 -2.81
N LYS A 117 7.37 -10.10 -2.82
CA LYS A 117 7.12 -8.66 -3.02
C LYS A 117 7.97 -7.82 -2.05
N THR A 118 8.08 -8.24 -0.79
CA THR A 118 8.87 -7.55 0.24
C THR A 118 10.35 -7.43 -0.13
N SER A 119 10.97 -8.49 -0.63
CA SER A 119 12.40 -8.47 -1.00
C SER A 119 12.68 -7.67 -2.27
N GLU A 120 11.80 -7.73 -3.28
CA GLU A 120 11.90 -6.87 -4.49
C GLU A 120 11.88 -5.38 -4.13
N TYR A 121 11.04 -4.99 -3.17
CA TYR A 121 10.98 -3.62 -2.68
C TYR A 121 12.18 -3.24 -1.82
N LEU A 122 12.58 -4.08 -0.86
CA LEU A 122 13.72 -3.80 0.03
C LEU A 122 15.03 -3.63 -0.74
N ALA A 123 15.24 -4.40 -1.82
CA ALA A 123 16.40 -4.28 -2.71
C ALA A 123 16.57 -2.86 -3.29
N ASN A 124 15.45 -2.17 -3.54
CA ASN A 124 15.44 -0.85 -4.18
C ASN A 124 15.21 0.31 -3.19
N PHE A 125 14.91 0.02 -1.92
CA PHE A 125 14.51 1.03 -0.95
C PHE A 125 15.71 1.78 -0.35
N ARG A 126 15.60 3.12 -0.31
CA ARG A 126 16.65 4.03 0.18
C ARG A 126 16.32 4.52 1.59
N CYS A 127 16.52 3.69 2.60
CA CYS A 127 16.18 4.05 3.98
C CYS A 127 16.99 5.24 4.51
N SER A 128 16.33 6.10 5.29
CA SER A 128 16.93 7.21 6.03
C SER A 128 16.83 7.02 7.54
N TYR A 129 15.76 6.40 8.03
CA TYR A 129 15.55 6.03 9.43
C TYR A 129 14.40 5.02 9.51
N PHE A 130 14.20 4.41 10.67
CA PHE A 130 13.01 3.61 10.94
C PHE A 130 12.30 4.02 12.23
N GLU A 131 11.03 3.64 12.34
CA GLU A 131 10.22 3.77 13.53
C GLU A 131 9.80 2.38 14.01
N TRP A 132 9.96 2.13 15.31
CA TRP A 132 9.49 0.92 15.98
C TRP A 132 7.98 1.03 16.21
N GLN A 133 7.20 0.11 15.66
CA GLN A 133 5.78 0.00 15.97
C GLN A 133 5.58 -1.20 16.88
N GLU A 134 5.43 -0.94 18.19
CA GLU A 134 5.06 -1.94 19.17
C GLU A 134 3.57 -2.26 19.05
N THR A 135 3.14 -2.75 17.88
CA THR A 135 1.79 -3.24 17.71
C THR A 135 1.83 -4.76 17.64
N ALA A 136 1.25 -5.39 18.67
CA ALA A 136 0.83 -6.79 18.63
C ALA A 136 -0.25 -7.05 17.56
N GLU A 137 -0.73 -5.99 16.94
CA GLU A 137 -1.72 -6.01 15.87
C GLU A 137 -1.04 -5.69 14.54
N HIS A 138 -1.32 -6.56 13.58
CA HIS A 138 -1.03 -6.35 12.18
C HIS A 138 -1.72 -5.05 11.75
N GLN A 139 -1.00 -3.95 11.58
CA GLN A 139 -1.55 -2.78 10.91
C GLN A 139 -0.88 -2.59 9.56
N PHE A 140 -1.23 -3.49 8.65
CA PHE A 140 -1.65 -3.01 7.35
C PHE A 140 -2.96 -2.26 7.60
N THR A 141 -2.98 -0.93 7.51
CA THR A 141 -4.25 -0.29 7.17
C THR A 141 -4.47 -0.52 5.67
N SER A 142 -4.90 -1.74 5.33
CA SER A 142 -5.94 -1.88 4.33
C SER A 142 -7.14 -1.19 4.95
N GLN A 143 -7.34 0.08 4.62
CA GLN A 143 -8.65 0.65 4.82
C GLN A 143 -9.50 -0.08 3.81
N ASN A 144 -10.32 -1.04 4.27
CA ASN A 144 -11.42 -1.52 3.44
C ASN A 144 -12.12 -0.27 2.93
N PHE A 145 -12.40 -0.22 1.62
CA PHE A 145 -13.22 0.86 1.11
C PHE A 145 -14.45 0.97 2.00
N PRO A 146 -14.86 2.19 2.42
CA PRO A 146 -16.05 2.36 3.22
C PRO A 146 -17.24 1.65 2.58
N THR A 147 -18.24 1.28 3.37
CA THR A 147 -19.40 0.53 2.86
C THR A 147 -19.95 1.19 1.59
N HIS A 148 -20.16 0.39 0.54
CA HIS A 148 -20.59 0.79 -0.82
C HIS A 148 -19.51 1.34 -1.75
N TYR A 149 -18.35 1.75 -1.25
CA TYR A 149 -17.23 2.19 -2.08
C TYR A 149 -16.40 1.00 -2.58
N GLY A 150 -15.75 1.18 -3.72
CA GLY A 150 -14.94 0.18 -4.41
C GLY A 150 -15.74 -0.98 -5.00
N ARG A 151 -17.08 -0.89 -4.99
CA ARG A 151 -18.01 -1.90 -5.52
C ARG A 151 -18.65 -1.38 -6.79
N PHE A 152 -18.64 -2.21 -7.82
CA PHE A 152 -19.32 -1.86 -9.07
C PHE A 152 -20.84 -1.95 -8.92
N PRO A 153 -21.60 -1.13 -9.67
CA PRO A 153 -21.12 -0.01 -10.49
C PRO A 153 -20.83 1.24 -9.65
N TYR A 154 -19.92 2.10 -10.13
CA TYR A 154 -19.67 3.41 -9.53
C TYR A 154 -19.26 4.45 -10.57
N VAL A 155 -19.35 5.73 -10.20
CA VAL A 155 -18.86 6.86 -10.99
C VAL A 155 -17.55 7.38 -10.39
N ILE A 156 -16.59 7.75 -11.23
CA ILE A 156 -15.40 8.51 -10.85
C ILE A 156 -15.43 9.87 -11.50
N ILE A 157 -15.16 10.90 -10.70
CA ILE A 157 -14.97 12.28 -11.16
C ILE A 157 -13.52 12.68 -10.96
N LYS A 158 -12.86 13.16 -12.02
CA LYS A 158 -11.51 13.71 -11.93
C LYS A 158 -11.55 15.13 -11.36
N GLN A 159 -10.82 15.34 -10.25
CA GLN A 159 -10.62 16.68 -9.70
C GLN A 159 -9.65 17.48 -10.57
N GLU A 160 -10.00 18.74 -10.85
CA GLU A 160 -9.18 19.63 -11.67
C GLU A 160 -7.84 19.93 -11.00
N ASN A 161 -6.75 19.92 -11.78
CA ASN A 161 -5.39 20.25 -11.33
C ASN A 161 -4.93 19.47 -10.08
N SER A 162 -5.51 18.30 -9.82
CA SER A 162 -5.25 17.51 -8.63
C SER A 162 -5.06 16.04 -8.98
N PRO A 163 -4.20 15.29 -8.28
CA PRO A 163 -4.13 13.83 -8.39
C PRO A 163 -5.36 13.13 -7.77
N CYS A 164 -6.33 13.89 -7.24
CA CYS A 164 -7.52 13.33 -6.61
C CYS A 164 -8.59 12.89 -7.61
N PHE A 165 -9.39 11.93 -7.16
CA PHE A 165 -10.56 11.38 -7.83
C PHE A 165 -11.67 11.25 -6.78
N THR A 166 -12.89 11.62 -7.12
CA THR A 166 -14.05 11.37 -6.26
C THR A 166 -14.79 10.17 -6.79
N GLN A 167 -15.00 9.16 -5.94
CA GLN A 167 -15.84 8.01 -6.24
C GLN A 167 -17.26 8.25 -5.73
N ILE A 168 -18.25 7.91 -6.54
CA ILE A 168 -19.67 8.03 -6.23
C ILE A 168 -20.30 6.66 -6.48
N PRO A 169 -20.73 5.93 -5.43
CA PRO A 169 -21.41 4.65 -5.58
C PRO A 169 -22.70 4.80 -6.40
N VAL A 170 -23.04 3.77 -7.19
CA VAL A 170 -24.30 3.70 -7.92
C VAL A 170 -25.16 2.57 -7.35
N HIS A 171 -26.37 2.89 -6.96
CA HIS A 171 -27.33 1.97 -6.35
C HIS A 171 -28.54 1.78 -7.26
N ILE A 172 -28.79 0.52 -7.65
CA ILE A 172 -29.98 0.15 -8.42
C ILE A 172 -31.04 -0.34 -7.44
N ASN A 173 -32.24 0.25 -7.48
CA ASN A 173 -33.36 -0.07 -6.60
C ASN A 173 -32.96 -0.15 -5.11
N PRO A 174 -32.37 0.93 -4.55
CA PRO A 174 -31.94 0.91 -3.16
C PRO A 174 -33.14 0.78 -2.22
N VAL A 175 -32.95 -0.03 -1.17
CA VAL A 175 -33.96 -0.22 -0.10
C VAL A 175 -33.92 0.91 0.92
N SER A 176 -32.82 1.68 0.97
CA SER A 176 -32.63 2.81 1.88
C SER A 176 -32.40 4.11 1.11
N ASN A 177 -33.02 5.19 1.57
CA ASN A 177 -32.84 6.54 1.03
C ASN A 177 -31.57 7.25 1.56
N THR A 178 -30.82 6.63 2.46
CA THR A 178 -29.64 7.22 3.11
C THR A 178 -28.32 6.71 2.54
N LEU A 179 -28.35 6.00 1.40
CA LEU A 179 -27.13 5.49 0.79
C LEU A 179 -26.33 6.62 0.11
N PRO A 180 -24.99 6.59 0.20
CA PRO A 180 -24.16 7.59 -0.45
C PRO A 180 -24.19 7.42 -1.98
N GLY A 181 -24.18 8.54 -2.71
CA GLY A 181 -24.03 8.53 -4.16
C GLY A 181 -25.35 8.56 -4.94
N ILE A 182 -25.38 7.84 -6.06
CA ILE A 182 -26.46 7.92 -7.05
C ILE A 182 -27.43 6.76 -6.84
N SER A 183 -28.73 7.07 -6.80
CA SER A 183 -29.81 6.09 -6.74
C SER A 183 -30.57 6.06 -8.05
N ILE A 184 -30.62 4.90 -8.69
CA ILE A 184 -31.36 4.65 -9.93
C ILE A 184 -32.50 3.70 -9.59
N VAL A 185 -33.73 4.18 -9.77
CA VAL A 185 -34.94 3.38 -9.60
C VAL A 185 -35.36 2.86 -10.96
N ILE A 186 -35.40 1.54 -11.09
CA ILE A 186 -35.81 0.81 -12.29
C ILE A 186 -37.09 0.04 -11.94
N ASN A 187 -38.10 0.15 -12.80
CA ASN A 187 -39.36 -0.53 -12.57
C ASN A 187 -39.16 -2.06 -12.61
N ALA A 188 -39.31 -2.72 -11.46
CA ALA A 188 -39.11 -4.16 -11.33
C ALA A 188 -40.21 -5.00 -12.03
N GLU A 189 -41.30 -4.38 -12.48
CA GLU A 189 -42.37 -5.04 -13.23
C GLU A 189 -42.04 -5.24 -14.72
N VAL A 190 -40.95 -4.63 -15.21
CA VAL A 190 -40.47 -4.80 -16.57
C VAL A 190 -39.22 -5.68 -16.53
N GLU A 191 -39.27 -6.82 -17.22
CA GLU A 191 -38.09 -7.66 -17.39
C GLU A 191 -37.10 -6.92 -18.29
N MET A 192 -35.92 -6.62 -17.76
CA MET A 192 -34.88 -5.85 -18.45
C MET A 192 -33.60 -6.65 -18.59
N THR A 193 -32.92 -6.50 -19.72
CA THR A 193 -31.60 -7.12 -19.93
C THR A 193 -30.50 -6.32 -19.22
N ALA A 194 -29.33 -6.93 -19.04
CA ALA A 194 -28.17 -6.26 -18.45
C ALA A 194 -27.74 -5.04 -19.29
N GLU A 195 -27.86 -5.12 -20.61
CA GLU A 195 -27.57 -4.03 -21.54
C GLU A 195 -28.54 -2.86 -21.40
N GLU A 196 -29.83 -3.13 -21.17
CA GLU A 196 -30.82 -2.08 -20.96
C GLU A 196 -30.60 -1.34 -19.63
N ILE A 197 -30.28 -2.08 -18.56
CA ILE A 197 -29.91 -1.50 -17.27
C ILE A 197 -28.63 -0.65 -17.41
N GLU A 198 -27.66 -1.14 -18.17
CA GLU A 198 -26.42 -0.40 -18.45
C GLU A 198 -26.69 0.89 -19.21
N GLN A 199 -27.54 0.86 -20.22
CA GLN A 199 -27.94 2.03 -20.98
C GLN A 199 -28.60 3.09 -20.08
N ILE A 200 -29.49 2.67 -19.17
CA ILE A 200 -30.08 3.57 -18.16
C ILE A 200 -28.98 4.23 -17.31
N MET A 201 -27.98 3.46 -16.87
CA MET A 201 -26.87 4.01 -16.08
C MET A 201 -26.06 5.03 -16.89
N VAL A 202 -25.77 4.74 -18.15
CA VAL A 202 -25.05 5.67 -19.05
C VAL A 202 -25.81 6.98 -19.21
N GLU A 203 -27.11 6.92 -19.49
CA GLU A 203 -27.97 8.10 -19.62
C GLU A 203 -28.02 8.92 -18.34
N HIS A 204 -28.15 8.26 -17.18
CA HIS A 204 -28.16 8.94 -15.89
C HIS A 204 -26.82 9.65 -15.60
N VAL A 205 -25.69 9.00 -15.91
CA VAL A 205 -24.36 9.58 -15.69
C VAL A 205 -24.06 10.71 -16.67
N THR A 206 -24.57 10.66 -17.91
CA THR A 206 -24.51 11.80 -18.83
C THR A 206 -25.14 13.05 -18.22
N LEU A 207 -26.32 12.91 -17.60
CA LEU A 207 -26.99 14.02 -16.92
C LEU A 207 -26.20 14.53 -15.70
N VAL A 208 -25.55 13.63 -14.95
CA VAL A 208 -24.68 14.01 -13.83
C VAL A 208 -23.46 14.80 -14.32
N GLN A 209 -22.81 14.34 -15.39
CA GLN A 209 -21.64 15.00 -15.98
C GLN A 209 -21.99 16.41 -16.49
N GLN A 210 -23.15 16.57 -17.14
CA GLN A 210 -23.64 17.86 -17.62
C GLN A 210 -23.86 18.83 -16.44
N LYS A 211 -24.61 18.40 -15.43
CA LYS A 211 -24.88 19.23 -14.23
C LYS A 211 -23.61 19.65 -13.50
N GLU A 212 -22.65 18.73 -13.33
CA GLU A 212 -21.38 19.05 -12.68
C GLU A 212 -20.51 19.97 -13.53
N SER A 213 -20.53 19.80 -14.85
CA SER A 213 -19.80 20.69 -15.78
C SER A 213 -20.37 22.12 -15.78
N GLU A 214 -21.69 22.26 -15.78
CA GLU A 214 -22.38 23.55 -15.67
C GLU A 214 -22.07 24.24 -14.33
N LYS A 215 -22.20 23.50 -13.22
CA LYS A 215 -21.94 24.00 -11.87
C LYS A 215 -20.49 24.49 -11.71
N GLN A 216 -19.54 23.76 -12.26
CA GLN A 216 -18.11 24.07 -12.15
C GLN A 216 -17.61 24.98 -13.29
N LYS A 217 -18.48 25.33 -14.26
CA LYS A 217 -18.16 26.13 -15.46
C LYS A 217 -16.93 25.61 -16.22
N ARG A 218 -16.78 24.28 -16.29
CA ARG A 218 -15.67 23.60 -16.96
C ARG A 218 -16.11 22.23 -17.44
N ASN A 219 -15.35 21.64 -18.36
CA ASN A 219 -15.55 20.26 -18.76
C ASN A 219 -15.08 19.30 -17.65
N VAL A 220 -16.03 18.71 -16.92
CA VAL A 220 -15.75 17.72 -15.88
C VAL A 220 -15.57 16.35 -16.53
N LYS A 221 -14.41 15.73 -16.32
CA LYS A 221 -14.13 14.37 -16.79
C LYS A 221 -14.72 13.36 -15.80
N VAL A 222 -15.62 12.54 -16.32
CA VAL A 222 -16.36 11.54 -15.53
C VAL A 222 -16.16 10.17 -16.17
N ALA A 223 -16.12 9.13 -15.35
CA ALA A 223 -16.15 7.75 -15.82
C ALA A 223 -17.21 6.95 -15.05
N LEU A 224 -18.10 6.26 -15.75
CA LEU A 224 -18.97 5.22 -15.18
C LEU A 224 -18.26 3.88 -15.30
N VAL A 225 -17.96 3.24 -14.18
CA VAL A 225 -17.27 1.97 -14.14
C VAL A 225 -18.28 0.87 -13.83
N ILE A 226 -18.47 -0.04 -14.78
CA ILE A 226 -19.46 -1.13 -14.73
C ILE A 226 -18.86 -2.38 -14.07
N ASN A 227 -17.60 -2.69 -14.38
CA ASN A 227 -16.83 -3.77 -13.78
C ASN A 227 -15.33 -3.56 -14.05
N ALA A 228 -14.48 -4.46 -13.58
CA ALA A 228 -13.01 -4.40 -13.70
C ALA A 228 -12.48 -4.19 -15.13
N ASN A 229 -13.26 -4.56 -16.15
CA ASN A 229 -12.86 -4.54 -17.55
C ASN A 229 -13.78 -3.69 -18.43
N LYS A 230 -14.66 -2.87 -17.83
CA LYS A 230 -15.66 -2.09 -18.59
C LYS A 230 -15.98 -0.76 -17.91
N ALA A 231 -15.67 0.34 -18.60
CA ALA A 231 -16.00 1.69 -18.17
C ALA A 231 -16.38 2.60 -19.36
N TYR A 232 -17.28 3.55 -19.11
CA TYR A 232 -17.67 4.61 -20.04
C TYR A 232 -17.05 5.93 -19.58
N TYR A 233 -16.30 6.59 -20.46
CA TYR A 233 -15.69 7.89 -20.20
C TYR A 233 -16.49 9.00 -20.87
N PHE A 234 -16.86 10.00 -20.08
CA PHE A 234 -17.70 11.11 -20.50
C PHE A 234 -16.86 12.38 -20.60
N GLU A 235 -17.03 13.08 -21.72
CA GLU A 235 -16.52 14.42 -21.96
C GLU A 235 -17.67 15.30 -22.43
N GLN A 236 -17.63 16.59 -22.09
CA GLN A 236 -18.64 17.55 -22.50
C GLN A 236 -18.86 17.53 -24.03
N ASP A 237 -20.14 17.53 -24.42
CA ASP A 237 -20.62 17.57 -25.81
C ASP A 237 -20.12 16.42 -26.70
N LYS A 238 -19.77 15.28 -26.10
CA LYS A 238 -19.36 14.05 -26.82
C LYS A 238 -20.12 12.83 -26.32
N GLU A 239 -20.27 11.87 -27.23
CA GLU A 239 -20.75 10.53 -26.87
C GLU A 239 -19.78 9.83 -25.90
N PRO A 240 -20.28 9.06 -24.92
CA PRO A 240 -19.45 8.32 -23.98
C PRO A 240 -18.55 7.31 -24.70
N ILE A 241 -17.27 7.28 -24.34
CA ILE A 241 -16.29 6.37 -24.92
C ILE A 241 -16.17 5.13 -24.05
N LEU A 242 -16.45 3.96 -24.61
CA LEU A 242 -16.23 2.67 -23.96
C LEU A 242 -14.73 2.32 -23.91
N ASN A 243 -14.26 1.88 -22.74
CA ASN A 243 -12.89 1.45 -22.54
C ASN A 243 -12.82 0.28 -21.54
N ASN A 244 -11.83 -0.59 -21.69
CA ASN A 244 -11.56 -1.71 -20.78
C ASN A 244 -10.54 -1.38 -19.67
N VAL A 245 -9.94 -0.19 -19.70
CA VAL A 245 -9.00 0.28 -18.69
C VAL A 245 -9.69 1.25 -17.73
N ILE A 246 -9.61 0.94 -16.44
CA ILE A 246 -10.06 1.82 -15.37
C ILE A 246 -8.88 2.68 -14.91
N THR A 247 -9.15 3.94 -14.62
CA THR A 247 -8.14 4.82 -14.03
C THR A 247 -7.73 4.30 -12.64
N SER A 248 -6.45 4.37 -12.31
CA SER A 248 -5.89 3.93 -11.02
C SER A 248 -4.85 4.92 -10.50
N GLY A 249 -4.42 4.75 -9.25
CA GLY A 249 -3.44 5.61 -8.59
C GLY A 249 -4.03 6.90 -8.01
N GLY A 250 -3.19 7.86 -7.63
CA GLY A 250 -3.63 9.13 -7.06
C GLY A 250 -4.32 8.97 -5.69
N VAL A 251 -5.22 9.90 -5.34
CA VAL A 251 -5.99 9.85 -4.09
C VAL A 251 -7.48 9.69 -4.44
N LEU A 252 -8.12 8.66 -3.89
CA LEU A 252 -9.54 8.43 -4.05
C LEU A 252 -10.30 9.01 -2.86
N LEU A 253 -11.33 9.78 -3.14
CA LEU A 253 -12.17 10.50 -2.18
C LEU A 253 -13.61 10.01 -2.24
N ASP A 254 -14.33 10.07 -1.13
CA ASP A 254 -15.78 9.85 -1.08
C ASP A 254 -16.56 11.10 -1.51
N VAL A 255 -17.89 11.00 -1.49
CA VAL A 255 -18.79 12.11 -1.85
C VAL A 255 -18.70 13.31 -0.89
N GLU A 256 -18.20 13.09 0.33
CA GLU A 256 -17.96 14.13 1.34
C GLU A 256 -16.52 14.69 1.28
N GLY A 257 -15.67 14.16 0.39
CA GLY A 257 -14.29 14.57 0.21
C GLY A 257 -13.30 13.91 1.17
N GLN A 258 -13.71 12.90 1.95
CA GLN A 258 -12.80 12.13 2.80
C GLN A 258 -12.02 11.12 1.98
N ILE A 259 -10.81 10.81 2.42
CA ILE A 259 -9.93 9.88 1.72
C ILE A 259 -10.42 8.44 1.93
N ILE A 260 -10.65 7.73 0.82
CA ILE A 260 -10.98 6.30 0.78
C ILE A 260 -9.74 5.44 0.55
N ALA A 261 -8.89 5.84 -0.42
CA ALA A 261 -7.74 5.04 -0.84
C ALA A 261 -6.64 5.92 -1.46
N LYS A 262 -5.40 5.44 -1.47
CA LYS A 262 -4.24 6.12 -2.08
C LYS A 262 -3.41 5.16 -2.90
N ASN A 263 -2.98 5.58 -4.09
CA ASN A 263 -2.05 4.88 -4.98
C ASN A 263 -2.41 3.40 -5.24
N THR A 264 -3.69 3.12 -5.44
CA THR A 264 -4.21 1.76 -5.68
C THR A 264 -5.25 1.79 -6.80
N GLU A 265 -5.72 0.61 -7.21
CA GLU A 265 -6.91 0.47 -8.03
C GLU A 265 -8.12 1.12 -7.34
N HIS A 266 -9.02 1.71 -8.13
CA HIS A 266 -10.19 2.41 -7.59
C HIS A 266 -11.37 1.46 -7.28
N TYR A 267 -11.10 0.17 -7.09
CA TYR A 267 -12.09 -0.85 -6.76
C TYR A 267 -11.51 -1.87 -5.78
N ASN A 268 -12.38 -2.60 -5.09
CA ASN A 268 -12.00 -3.72 -4.26
C ASN A 268 -11.73 -4.94 -5.13
N GLN A 269 -10.57 -5.58 -4.96
CA GLN A 269 -10.29 -6.92 -5.48
C GLN A 269 -11.06 -7.93 -4.62
N LEU A 270 -12.37 -8.10 -4.88
CA LEU A 270 -13.17 -9.20 -4.34
C LEU A 270 -13.37 -10.27 -5.42
#